data_AF-A0A218QC70-F1
#
_entry.id   AF-A0A218QC70-F1
#
_cell.length_a   1.000
_cell.length_b   1.000
_cell.length_c   1.000
_cell.angle_alpha   90.00
_cell.angle_beta   90.00
_cell.angle_gamma   90.00
#
_symmetry.space_group_name_H-M   'P 1'
#
loop_
_entity.id
_entity.type
_entity.pdbx_description
1 polymer ?
#
loop_
_entity_poly.entity_id
_entity_poly.type
_entity_poly.pdbx_seq_one_letter_code
_entity_poly.pdbx_strand_id
1 'polypeptide(L)'
;MNATKKRYIAKSKRDKFDVLSALWVLVCNDPISIMSYEGIKYRLKLPADYDIESLIEERGELFRPRVPPRRLEEWKTAMESQVSKRPAWIRDLDDETSQLKAIKALSVDDVFRSQFRIEKDAPPSTLEILNWGLQHIERLRKANLEAREEAIKRWQLWSVILLSVINIVVTLLKK
;
A
#
# COMPACT_ATOMS: atom_id res chain seq x y z
N MET A 1 -30.49 -3.54 -29.90
CA MET A 1 -30.05 -4.72 -29.12
C MET A 1 -28.58 -4.96 -29.42
N ASN A 2 -27.74 -4.99 -28.37
CA ASN A 2 -26.35 -5.46 -28.30
C ASN A 2 -25.26 -4.88 -29.21
N ALA A 3 -24.52 -3.91 -28.66
CA ALA A 3 -23.05 -3.89 -28.79
C ALA A 3 -22.46 -3.75 -27.39
N THR A 4 -22.28 -4.90 -26.73
CA THR A 4 -21.67 -5.03 -25.41
C THR A 4 -20.23 -4.55 -25.49
N LYS A 5 -20.02 -3.32 -25.03
CA LYS A 5 -18.71 -2.69 -24.86
C LYS A 5 -17.94 -3.50 -23.81
N LYS A 6 -17.19 -4.52 -24.24
CA LYS A 6 -16.13 -5.13 -23.43
C LYS A 6 -15.05 -4.07 -23.21
N ARG A 7 -15.24 -3.21 -22.22
CA ARG A 7 -14.11 -2.55 -21.55
C ARG A 7 -13.31 -3.68 -20.91
N TYR A 8 -12.28 -4.12 -21.61
CA TYR A 8 -11.15 -4.79 -20.97
C TYR A 8 -10.60 -3.80 -19.95
N ILE A 9 -11.03 -3.94 -18.69
CA ILE A 9 -10.34 -3.31 -17.57
C ILE A 9 -9.04 -4.10 -17.46
N ALA A 10 -8.00 -3.62 -18.13
CA ALA A 10 -6.65 -3.90 -17.68
C ALA A 10 -6.57 -3.30 -16.27
N LYS A 11 -6.88 -4.11 -15.25
CA LYS A 11 -6.56 -3.79 -13.85
C LYS A 11 -5.04 -3.73 -13.85
N SER A 12 -4.50 -2.53 -14.06
CA SER A 12 -3.09 -2.21 -13.90
C SER A 12 -2.76 -2.60 -12.47
N LYS A 13 -2.38 -3.87 -12.28
CA LYS A 13 -1.95 -4.41 -11.00
C LYS A 13 -0.57 -3.81 -10.80
N ARG A 14 -0.53 -2.53 -10.39
CA ARG A 14 0.71 -1.87 -9.99
C ARG A 14 1.40 -2.80 -9.01
N ASP A 15 2.70 -2.97 -9.18
CA ASP A 15 3.47 -3.79 -8.26
C ASP A 15 3.25 -3.23 -6.84
N LYS A 16 2.98 -4.11 -5.89
CA LYS A 16 2.82 -3.74 -4.48
C LYS A 16 4.05 -2.98 -3.98
N PHE A 17 5.23 -3.28 -4.51
CA PHE A 17 6.47 -2.60 -4.16
C PHE A 17 6.54 -1.19 -4.73
N ASP A 18 5.96 -0.92 -5.90
CA ASP A 18 5.86 0.45 -6.44
C ASP A 18 4.94 1.30 -5.58
N VAL A 19 3.81 0.73 -5.15
CA VAL A 19 2.87 1.39 -4.22
C VAL A 19 3.55 1.63 -2.87
N LEU A 20 4.32 0.65 -2.38
CA LEU A 20 5.07 0.75 -1.12
C LEU A 20 6.15 1.84 -1.19
N SER A 21 6.90 1.93 -2.29
CA SER A 21 7.87 3.01 -2.51
C SER A 21 7.20 4.37 -2.56
N ALA A 22 6.06 4.49 -3.26
CA ALA A 22 5.32 5.75 -3.34
C ALA A 22 4.77 6.17 -1.96
N LEU A 23 4.20 5.22 -1.21
CA LEU A 23 3.78 5.39 0.18
C LEU A 23 4.92 5.93 1.03
N TRP A 24 6.08 5.27 0.96
CA TRP A 24 7.27 5.64 1.73
C TRP A 24 7.72 7.07 1.45
N VAL A 25 7.82 7.43 0.17
CA VAL A 25 8.20 8.80 -0.25
C VAL A 25 7.20 9.83 0.27
N LEU A 26 5.89 9.54 0.20
CA LEU A 26 4.86 10.44 0.69
C LEU A 26 4.97 10.63 2.21
N VAL A 27 4.98 9.55 3.00
CA VAL A 27 5.02 9.68 4.48
C VAL A 27 6.28 10.36 4.99
N CYS A 28 7.39 10.22 4.27
CA CYS A 28 8.64 10.88 4.61
C CYS A 28 8.60 12.38 4.30
N ASN A 29 7.99 12.81 3.21
CA ASN A 29 8.11 14.18 2.73
C ASN A 29 6.93 15.10 3.05
N ASP A 30 5.76 14.56 3.38
CA ASP A 30 4.59 15.39 3.62
C ASP A 30 4.79 16.32 4.84
N PRO A 31 4.40 17.60 4.76
CA PRO A 31 4.45 18.50 5.90
C PRO A 31 3.74 17.95 7.13
N ILE A 32 2.65 17.20 6.94
CA ILE A 32 1.89 16.56 8.02
C ILE A 32 2.40 15.12 8.17
N SER A 33 2.73 14.75 9.41
CA SER A 33 3.27 13.43 9.77
C SER A 33 2.24 12.31 9.80
N ILE A 34 0.95 12.65 9.74
CA ILE A 34 -0.20 11.74 9.73
C ILE A 34 -0.74 11.68 8.30
N MET A 35 -1.05 10.46 7.84
CA MET A 35 -1.75 10.24 6.57
C MET A 35 -2.97 9.38 6.78
N SER A 36 -4.04 9.64 6.02
CA SER A 36 -5.17 8.72 5.92
C SER A 36 -5.00 7.77 4.75
N TYR A 37 -5.54 6.55 4.87
CA TYR A 37 -5.53 5.58 3.78
C TYR A 37 -6.25 6.09 2.54
N GLU A 38 -7.40 6.75 2.72
CA GLU A 38 -8.11 7.43 1.62
C GLU A 38 -7.27 8.52 0.97
N GLY A 39 -6.48 9.27 1.75
CA GLY A 39 -5.56 10.26 1.21
C GLY A 39 -4.50 9.65 0.29
N ILE A 40 -4.03 8.44 0.60
CA ILE A 40 -3.11 7.71 -0.28
C ILE A 40 -3.82 7.21 -1.53
N LYS A 41 -4.97 6.54 -1.39
CA LYS A 41 -5.75 6.04 -2.53
C LYS A 41 -6.02 7.16 -3.53
N TYR A 42 -6.42 8.32 -3.02
CA TYR A 42 -6.64 9.53 -3.79
C TYR A 42 -5.37 9.99 -4.52
N ARG A 43 -4.28 10.25 -3.80
CA ARG A 43 -3.03 10.80 -4.38
C ARG A 43 -2.40 9.87 -5.40
N LEU A 44 -2.43 8.56 -5.14
CA LEU A 44 -1.85 7.56 -6.02
C LEU A 44 -2.83 7.10 -7.13
N LYS A 45 -4.09 7.56 -7.12
CA LYS A 45 -5.14 7.10 -8.04
C LYS A 45 -5.28 5.57 -8.00
N LEU A 46 -5.30 5.01 -6.80
CA LEU A 46 -5.50 3.58 -6.60
C LEU A 46 -6.99 3.23 -6.68
N PRO A 47 -7.33 1.99 -7.03
CA PRO A 47 -8.70 1.49 -6.91
C PRO A 47 -9.23 1.67 -5.48
N ALA A 48 -10.53 1.93 -5.33
CA ALA A 48 -11.16 2.09 -4.01
C ALA A 48 -11.04 0.81 -3.15
N ASP A 49 -11.01 -0.36 -3.80
CA ASP A 49 -10.82 -1.70 -3.19
C ASP A 49 -9.35 -2.06 -2.97
N TYR A 50 -8.40 -1.14 -3.20
CA TYR A 50 -6.99 -1.43 -2.97
C TYR A 50 -6.69 -1.46 -1.47
N ASP A 51 -6.24 -2.62 -0.99
CA ASP A 51 -5.91 -2.86 0.41
C ASP A 51 -4.54 -2.26 0.78
N ILE A 52 -4.57 -1.01 1.26
CA ILE A 52 -3.38 -0.31 1.76
C ILE A 52 -3.12 -0.70 3.21
N GLU A 53 -4.18 -0.93 3.95
CA GLU A 53 -4.22 -1.30 5.35
C GLU A 53 -3.32 -2.50 5.61
N SER A 54 -3.54 -3.62 4.90
CA SER A 54 -2.67 -4.80 5.00
C SER A 54 -1.22 -4.51 4.60
N LEU A 55 -1.01 -3.69 3.57
CA LEU A 55 0.34 -3.35 3.10
C LEU A 55 1.14 -2.57 4.17
N ILE A 56 0.46 -1.72 4.93
CA ILE A 56 1.02 -0.95 6.03
C ILE A 56 1.22 -1.82 7.27
N GLU A 57 0.26 -2.66 7.62
CA GLU A 57 0.35 -3.57 8.78
C GLU A 57 1.47 -4.60 8.63
N GLU A 58 1.68 -5.14 7.43
CA GLU A 58 2.78 -6.08 7.16
C GLU A 58 4.18 -5.42 7.20
N ARG A 59 4.26 -4.09 7.28
CA ARG A 59 5.51 -3.32 7.14
C ARG A 59 5.74 -2.39 8.33
N GLY A 60 5.65 -2.95 9.54
CA GLY A 60 5.88 -2.24 10.80
C GLY A 60 7.28 -1.61 10.95
N GLU A 61 8.24 -2.06 10.15
CA GLU A 61 9.58 -1.46 10.05
C GLU A 61 9.60 -0.13 9.29
N LEU A 62 8.61 0.11 8.42
CA LEU A 62 8.44 1.35 7.67
C LEU A 62 7.35 2.24 8.28
N PHE A 63 6.25 1.63 8.73
CA PHE A 63 5.04 2.37 9.10
C PHE A 63 4.55 2.01 10.49
N ARG A 64 3.84 2.95 11.10
CA ARG A 64 2.98 2.68 12.26
C ARG A 64 1.53 2.83 11.86
N PRO A 65 0.74 1.74 11.92
CA PRO A 65 -0.71 1.88 11.83
C PRO A 65 -1.21 2.65 13.04
N ARG A 66 -2.28 3.41 12.83
CA ARG A 66 -2.97 4.22 13.84
C ARG A 66 -2.16 5.38 14.41
N VAL A 67 -2.87 6.29 15.07
CA VAL A 67 -2.29 7.37 15.87
C VAL A 67 -2.98 7.46 17.23
N PRO A 68 -2.32 8.03 18.26
CA PRO A 68 -2.98 8.30 19.53
C PRO A 68 -4.25 9.15 19.33
N PRO A 69 -5.39 8.82 19.97
CA PRO A 69 -6.66 9.53 19.76
C PRO A 69 -6.54 11.05 19.90
N ARG A 70 -5.81 11.50 20.93
CA ARG A 70 -5.54 12.93 21.17
C ARG A 70 -4.93 13.63 19.95
N ARG A 71 -4.00 12.96 19.26
CA ARG A 71 -3.30 13.52 18.10
C ARG A 71 -4.20 13.56 16.87
N LEU A 72 -5.07 12.56 16.69
CA LEU A 72 -6.09 12.59 15.65
C LEU A 72 -7.03 13.78 15.85
N GLU A 73 -7.52 13.99 17.07
CA GLU A 73 -8.44 15.10 17.38
C GLU A 73 -7.78 16.47 17.18
N GLU A 74 -6.51 16.63 17.54
CA GLU A 74 -5.75 17.84 17.23
C GLU A 74 -5.64 18.09 15.72
N TRP A 75 -5.42 17.04 14.93
CA TRP A 75 -5.38 17.14 13.47
C TRP A 75 -6.75 17.47 12.87
N LYS A 76 -7.83 16.85 13.38
CA LYS A 76 -9.22 17.17 12.99
C LYS A 76 -9.55 18.63 13.29
N THR A 77 -9.23 19.11 14.49
CA THR A 77 -9.41 20.51 14.89
C THR A 77 -8.69 21.47 13.95
N ALA A 78 -7.45 21.15 13.55
CA ALA A 78 -6.68 21.96 12.59
C ALA A 78 -7.34 21.99 11.19
N MET A 79 -7.86 20.86 10.72
CA MET A 79 -8.58 20.76 9.43
C MET A 79 -9.93 21.49 9.44
N GLU A 80 -10.65 21.47 10.57
CA GLU A 80 -11.89 22.22 10.76
C GLU A 80 -11.62 23.73 10.77
N SER A 81 -10.54 24.16 11.43
CA SER A 81 -10.19 25.57 11.58
C SER A 81 -9.66 26.23 10.30
N GLN A 82 -8.95 25.47 9.45
CA GLN A 82 -8.28 26.01 8.26
C GLN A 82 -8.42 25.09 7.05
N VAL A 83 -9.07 25.55 5.98
CA VAL A 83 -9.24 24.81 4.71
C VAL A 83 -7.89 24.40 4.10
N SER A 84 -6.85 25.23 4.25
CA SER A 84 -5.50 24.95 3.74
C SER A 84 -4.81 23.76 4.41
N LYS A 85 -5.28 23.34 5.59
CA LYS A 85 -4.78 22.17 6.32
C LYS A 85 -5.49 20.87 5.93
N ARG A 86 -6.59 20.96 5.17
CA ARG A 86 -7.35 19.80 4.70
C ARG A 86 -6.55 19.09 3.58
N PRO A 87 -6.39 17.75 3.64
CA PRO A 87 -5.86 16.97 2.53
C PRO A 87 -6.67 17.17 1.24
N ALA A 88 -6.02 17.02 0.08
CA ALA A 88 -6.66 17.22 -1.23
C ALA A 88 -7.96 16.42 -1.39
N TRP A 89 -7.99 15.14 -0.99
CA TRP A 89 -9.18 14.29 -1.10
C TRP A 89 -10.39 14.81 -0.31
N ILE A 90 -10.17 15.55 0.79
CA ILE A 90 -11.23 16.23 1.52
C ILE A 90 -11.60 17.52 0.79
N ARG A 91 -10.60 18.32 0.39
CA ARG A 91 -10.83 19.60 -0.29
C ARG A 91 -11.60 19.49 -1.60
N ASP A 92 -11.46 18.35 -2.28
CA ASP A 92 -12.07 18.10 -3.58
C ASP A 92 -13.50 17.53 -3.46
N LEU A 93 -14.06 17.45 -2.26
CA LEU A 93 -15.49 17.21 -2.03
C LEU A 93 -16.30 18.48 -2.32
N ASP A 94 -17.52 18.29 -2.86
CA ASP A 94 -18.35 19.34 -3.47
C ASP A 94 -18.69 20.52 -2.56
N ASP A 95 -18.94 20.27 -1.27
CA ASP A 95 -19.42 21.27 -0.32
C ASP A 95 -18.75 21.16 1.06
N GLU A 96 -18.71 22.28 1.80
CA GLU A 96 -18.06 22.34 3.11
C GLU A 96 -18.71 21.40 4.15
N THR A 97 -20.00 21.13 4.06
CA THR A 97 -20.68 20.20 4.97
C THR A 97 -20.16 18.78 4.76
N SER A 98 -20.00 18.35 3.50
CA SER A 98 -19.39 17.08 3.15
C SER A 98 -17.93 16.99 3.61
N GLN A 99 -17.17 18.08 3.48
CA GLN A 99 -15.78 18.16 3.97
C GLN A 99 -15.71 17.97 5.49
N LEU A 100 -16.53 18.70 6.25
CA LEU A 100 -16.57 18.60 7.70
C LEU A 100 -17.07 17.22 8.16
N LYS A 101 -18.02 16.62 7.43
CA LYS A 101 -18.48 15.25 7.70
C LYS A 101 -17.36 14.24 7.49
N ALA A 102 -16.59 14.36 6.42
CA ALA A 102 -15.43 13.50 6.16
C ALA A 102 -14.35 13.65 7.24
N ILE A 103 -14.07 14.89 7.68
CA ILE A 103 -13.14 15.15 8.78
C ILE A 103 -13.62 14.47 10.06
N LYS A 104 -14.88 14.66 10.46
CA LYS A 104 -15.46 14.08 11.68
C LYS A 104 -15.49 12.57 11.67
N ALA A 105 -15.71 11.97 10.50
CA ALA A 105 -15.77 10.52 10.32
C ALA A 105 -14.40 9.83 10.46
N LEU A 106 -13.28 10.56 10.34
CA LEU A 106 -11.94 9.97 10.53
C LEU A 106 -11.79 9.39 11.94
N SER A 107 -11.39 8.12 11.97
CA SER A 107 -11.05 7.36 13.16
C SER A 107 -9.55 7.08 13.25
N VAL A 108 -9.11 6.56 14.40
CA VAL A 108 -7.70 6.17 14.60
C VAL A 108 -7.28 5.02 13.68
N ASP A 109 -8.24 4.23 13.19
CA ASP A 109 -8.00 3.11 12.30
C ASP A 109 -7.85 3.55 10.84
N ASP A 110 -8.26 4.76 10.46
CA ASP A 110 -8.21 5.25 9.07
C ASP A 110 -6.86 5.91 8.71
N VAL A 111 -5.94 5.94 9.67
CA VAL A 111 -4.71 6.73 9.60
C VAL A 111 -3.48 5.95 10.01
N PHE A 112 -2.35 6.38 9.48
CA PHE A 112 -1.04 5.81 9.75
C PHE A 112 0.04 6.89 9.66
N ARG A 113 1.27 6.53 10.02
CA ARG A 113 2.44 7.41 9.91
C ARG A 113 3.72 6.64 9.61
N SER A 114 4.77 7.35 9.22
CA SER A 114 6.12 6.80 9.16
C SER A 114 6.60 6.37 10.55
N GLN A 115 7.31 5.24 10.63
CA GLN A 115 7.98 4.75 11.83
C GLN A 115 8.94 5.78 12.44
N PHE A 116 9.47 6.69 11.62
CA PHE A 116 10.48 7.68 12.01
C PHE A 116 9.89 9.07 12.33
N ARG A 117 8.57 9.26 12.14
CA ARG A 117 7.89 10.54 12.40
C ARG A 117 6.90 10.40 13.55
N ILE A 118 7.43 9.99 14.71
CA ILE A 118 6.64 9.66 15.90
C ILE A 118 6.10 10.92 16.58
N GLU A 119 6.81 12.04 16.53
CA GLU A 119 6.39 13.29 17.18
C GLU A 119 5.33 14.04 16.38
N LYS A 120 4.48 14.82 17.07
CA LYS A 120 3.39 15.61 16.47
C LYS A 120 3.86 16.46 15.30
N ASP A 121 4.85 17.29 15.57
CA ASP A 121 5.42 18.26 14.63
C ASP A 121 6.71 17.74 14.01
N ALA A 122 6.84 16.41 13.90
CA ALA A 122 8.01 15.79 13.29
C ALA A 122 8.21 16.34 11.87
N PRO A 123 9.40 16.89 11.56
CA PRO A 123 9.68 17.42 10.24
C PRO A 123 9.66 16.29 9.20
N PRO A 124 9.68 16.63 7.90
CA PRO A 124 10.00 15.66 6.86
C PRO A 124 11.26 14.86 7.21
N SER A 125 11.25 13.58 6.86
CA SER A 125 12.38 12.68 7.09
C SER A 125 13.62 13.15 6.33
N THR A 126 14.79 12.86 6.88
CA THR A 126 16.05 13.12 6.20
C THR A 126 16.16 12.29 4.92
N LEU A 127 17.02 12.74 3.99
CA LEU A 127 17.32 11.98 2.78
C LEU A 127 17.87 10.59 3.11
N GLU A 128 18.61 10.46 4.22
CA GLU A 128 19.14 9.18 4.71
C GLU A 128 18.00 8.20 5.05
N ILE A 129 17.00 8.63 5.81
CA ILE A 129 15.84 7.79 6.14
C ILE A 129 15.07 7.43 4.87
N LEU A 130 14.82 8.40 3.99
CA LEU A 130 14.15 8.17 2.72
C LEU A 130 14.88 7.08 1.91
N ASN A 131 16.20 7.23 1.73
CA ASN A 131 17.03 6.27 1.00
C ASN A 131 17.07 4.90 1.66
N TRP A 132 17.19 4.85 2.99
CA TRP A 132 17.16 3.60 3.74
C TRP A 132 15.88 2.80 3.45
N GLY A 133 14.72 3.44 3.51
CA GLY A 133 13.46 2.74 3.26
C GLY A 133 13.28 2.33 1.80
N LEU A 134 13.73 3.13 0.84
CA LEU A 134 13.73 2.72 -0.58
C LEU A 134 14.64 1.51 -0.84
N GLN A 135 15.85 1.51 -0.27
CA GLN A 135 16.75 0.37 -0.35
C GLN A 135 16.20 -0.86 0.38
N HIS A 136 15.50 -0.67 1.49
CA HIS A 136 14.83 -1.76 2.19
C HIS A 136 13.72 -2.38 1.33
N ILE A 137 12.86 -1.55 0.73
CA ILE A 137 11.79 -2.00 -0.18
C ILE A 137 12.39 -2.75 -1.38
N GLU A 138 13.50 -2.27 -1.95
CA GLU A 138 14.18 -2.95 -3.05
C GLU A 138 14.74 -4.32 -2.63
N ARG A 139 15.30 -4.44 -1.42
CA ARG A 139 15.71 -5.74 -0.87
C ARG A 139 14.52 -6.69 -0.73
N LEU A 140 13.36 -6.20 -0.26
CA LEU A 140 12.14 -7.00 -0.17
C LEU A 140 11.62 -7.42 -1.55
N ARG A 141 11.72 -6.53 -2.56
CA ARG A 141 11.35 -6.84 -3.95
C ARG A 141 12.21 -7.99 -4.48
N LYS A 142 13.55 -7.89 -4.34
CA LYS A 142 14.49 -8.94 -4.76
C LYS A 142 14.22 -10.27 -4.07
N ALA A 143 14.08 -10.26 -2.74
CA ALA A 143 13.76 -11.47 -1.98
C ALA A 143 12.43 -12.10 -2.43
N ASN A 144 11.43 -11.30 -2.80
CA ASN A 144 10.16 -11.82 -3.33
C ASN A 144 10.32 -12.48 -4.70
N LEU A 145 11.13 -11.89 -5.58
CA LEU A 145 11.42 -12.45 -6.90
C LEU A 145 12.20 -13.77 -6.78
N GLU A 146 13.25 -13.79 -5.96
CA GLU A 146 14.05 -14.98 -5.68
C GLU A 146 13.19 -16.13 -5.12
N ALA A 147 12.33 -15.84 -4.14
CA ALA A 147 11.41 -16.85 -3.58
C ALA A 147 10.42 -17.41 -4.62
N ARG A 148 9.95 -16.58 -5.55
CA ARG A 148 9.10 -17.03 -6.67
C ARG A 148 9.87 -17.91 -7.64
N GLU A 149 11.09 -17.52 -8.00
CA GLU A 149 11.95 -18.32 -8.86
C GLU A 149 12.28 -19.67 -8.24
N GLU A 150 12.61 -19.71 -6.95
CA GLU A 150 12.82 -20.97 -6.22
C GLU A 150 11.58 -21.85 -6.23
N ALA A 151 10.40 -21.29 -6.00
CA ALA A 151 9.15 -22.04 -6.06
C ALA A 151 8.94 -22.65 -7.45
N ILE A 152 9.14 -21.86 -8.52
CA ILE A 152 9.03 -22.34 -9.91
C ILE A 152 10.05 -23.46 -10.17
N LYS A 153 11.32 -23.29 -9.77
CA LYS A 153 12.36 -24.32 -9.92
C LYS A 153 11.99 -25.62 -9.19
N ARG A 154 11.46 -25.52 -7.96
CA ARG A 154 10.98 -26.69 -7.20
C ARG A 154 9.81 -27.39 -7.91
N TRP A 155 8.85 -26.63 -8.41
CA TRP A 155 7.71 -27.18 -9.19
C TRP A 155 8.16 -27.86 -10.48
N GLN A 156 9.13 -27.28 -11.19
CA GLN A 156 9.73 -27.88 -12.39
C GLN A 156 10.41 -29.21 -12.05
N LEU A 157 11.21 -29.25 -10.97
CA LEU A 157 11.85 -30.48 -10.51
C LEU A 157 10.83 -31.58 -10.19
N TRP A 158 9.78 -31.25 -9.44
CA TRP A 158 8.69 -32.19 -9.12
C TRP A 158 7.95 -32.70 -10.37
N SER A 159 7.75 -31.83 -11.36
CA SER A 159 7.12 -32.19 -12.63
C SER A 159 7.97 -33.20 -13.42
N VAL A 160 9.29 -33.01 -13.47
CA VAL A 160 10.22 -33.94 -14.13
C VAL A 160 10.22 -35.31 -13.45
N ILE A 161 10.22 -35.34 -12.11
CA ILE A 161 10.14 -36.59 -11.33
C ILE A 161 8.82 -37.32 -11.63
N LEU A 162 7.69 -36.60 -11.58
CA LEU A 162 6.36 -37.19 -11.83
C LEU A 162 6.25 -37.77 -13.24
N LEU A 163 6.73 -37.03 -14.27
CA LEU A 163 6.75 -37.51 -15.65
C LEU A 163 7.59 -38.77 -15.82
N SER A 164 8.73 -38.85 -15.11
CA SER A 164 9.60 -40.04 -15.12
C SER A 164 8.90 -41.26 -14.53
N VAL A 165 8.20 -41.10 -13.40
CA VAL A 165 7.42 -42.18 -12.77
C VAL A 165 6.27 -42.63 -13.68
N ILE A 166 5.53 -41.68 -14.27
CA ILE A 166 4.44 -41.99 -15.21
C ILE A 166 4.99 -42.81 -16.40
N ASN A 167 6.12 -42.41 -16.97
CA ASN A 167 6.71 -43.11 -18.10
C ASN A 167 7.12 -44.55 -17.77
N ILE A 168 7.67 -44.77 -16.56
CA ILE A 168 7.99 -46.12 -16.06
C ILE A 168 6.72 -46.96 -15.94
N VAL A 169 5.65 -46.43 -15.34
CA VAL A 169 4.37 -47.14 -15.17
C VAL A 169 3.74 -47.48 -16.52
N VAL A 170 3.71 -46.53 -17.47
CA VAL A 170 3.19 -46.76 -18.83
C VAL A 170 3.99 -47.85 -19.55
N THR A 171 5.30 -47.87 -19.37
CA THR A 171 6.17 -48.90 -19.96
C THR A 171 5.89 -50.28 -19.36
N LEU A 172 5.63 -50.37 -18.05
CA LEU A 172 5.29 -51.62 -17.37
C LEU A 172 3.89 -52.14 -17.75
N LEU A 173 2.90 -51.26 -17.95
CA LEU A 173 1.53 -51.65 -18.35
C LEU A 173 1.41 -52.07 -19.81
N LYS A 174 2.38 -51.71 -20.66
CA LYS A 174 2.44 -52.11 -22.08
C LYS A 174 3.20 -53.43 -22.32
N LYS A 175 3.79 -54.01 -21.27
CA LYS A 175 4.42 -55.34 -21.30
C LYS A 175 3.44 -56.39 -20.79
#